data_AF-A0A970K759-F1
#
_entry.id   AF-A0A970K759-F1
#
_cell.length_a   1.000
_cell.length_b   1.000
_cell.length_c   1.000
_cell.angle_alpha   90.00
_cell.angle_beta   90.00
_cell.angle_gamma   90.00
#
_symmetry.space_group_name_H-M   'P 1'
#
loop_
_entity.id
_entity.type
_entity.pdbx_description
1 polymer ?
#
loop_
_entity_poly.entity_id
_entity_poly.type
_entity_poly.pdbx_seq_one_letter_code
_entity_poly.pdbx_strand_id
1 'polypeptide(L)'
;MPLIDFDSHFTEFLHQWLEENQDQFYDIAQVELMMPEIFEQFTHQPASWLNGQTPFDYFEQITQPEELVALMKDYLNQQVPLPELLLLRIAGLGLQAEESLCDLLLDAREGVEIRMLCIRLLNDIGSKRMMHTYINWQRAREDRDDLADFSLESLEDMGDEAMPYMLEALEDANDTGREALLSVLSRYPGHPETYDHLIRLFDALPERQAILAAYLARLGDERALPLLMERAQEEGLKYLDYIELRAAIEALGGEAPARTFDEDPEYEAFFGLN
;
A
#
# COMPACT_ATOMS: atom_id res chain seq x y z
N MET A 1 -13.64 -30.03 -6.21
CA MET A 1 -13.13 -30.15 -7.60
C MET A 1 -11.67 -29.72 -7.55
N PRO A 2 -10.72 -30.34 -8.27
CA PRO A 2 -9.36 -29.81 -8.29
C PRO A 2 -9.38 -28.39 -8.88
N LEU A 3 -8.63 -27.48 -8.26
CA LEU A 3 -8.42 -26.14 -8.80
C LEU A 3 -7.61 -26.23 -10.09
N ILE A 4 -7.90 -25.33 -11.02
CA ILE A 4 -7.21 -25.28 -12.31
C ILE A 4 -6.10 -24.24 -12.24
N ASP A 5 -4.89 -24.63 -12.62
CA ASP A 5 -3.74 -23.74 -12.74
C ASP A 5 -3.78 -23.03 -14.11
N PHE A 6 -4.32 -21.82 -14.13
CA PHE A 6 -4.44 -21.02 -15.35
C PHE A 6 -3.08 -20.52 -15.86
N ASP A 7 -2.09 -20.33 -14.98
CA ASP A 7 -0.76 -19.85 -15.34
C ASP A 7 0.02 -20.92 -16.11
N SER A 8 -0.10 -22.18 -15.68
CA SER A 8 0.44 -23.33 -16.42
C SER A 8 -0.17 -23.43 -17.81
N HIS A 9 -1.49 -23.27 -17.95
CA HIS A 9 -2.15 -23.27 -19.26
C HIS A 9 -1.81 -22.06 -20.13
N PHE A 10 -1.65 -20.88 -19.53
CA PHE A 10 -1.18 -19.71 -20.25
C PHE A 10 0.26 -19.89 -20.74
N THR A 11 1.13 -20.51 -19.93
CA THR A 11 2.51 -20.83 -20.33
C THR A 11 2.53 -21.76 -21.55
N GLU A 12 1.71 -22.81 -21.55
CA GLU A 12 1.56 -23.72 -22.70
C GLU A 12 1.05 -22.97 -23.95
N PHE A 13 0.03 -22.13 -23.79
CA PHE A 13 -0.52 -21.30 -24.85
C PHE A 13 0.54 -20.35 -25.43
N LEU A 14 1.29 -19.66 -24.58
CA LEU A 14 2.33 -18.72 -24.97
C LEU A 14 3.44 -19.43 -25.78
N HIS A 15 3.87 -20.61 -25.36
CA HIS A 15 4.84 -21.40 -26.12
C HIS A 15 4.34 -21.73 -27.53
N GLN A 16 3.11 -22.22 -27.66
CA GLN A 16 2.53 -22.51 -28.97
C GLN A 16 2.39 -21.24 -29.82
N TRP A 17 1.90 -20.16 -29.23
CA TRP A 17 1.75 -18.88 -29.91
C TRP A 17 3.09 -18.36 -30.44
N LEU A 18 4.17 -18.48 -29.65
CA LEU A 18 5.52 -18.10 -30.07
C LEU A 18 6.04 -18.96 -31.23
N GLU A 19 5.80 -20.27 -31.23
CA GLU A 19 6.18 -21.16 -32.32
C GLU A 19 5.46 -20.79 -33.63
N GLU A 20 4.17 -20.46 -33.55
CA GLU A 20 3.34 -20.08 -34.70
C GLU A 20 3.70 -18.70 -35.26
N ASN A 21 4.22 -17.79 -34.42
CA ASN A 21 4.54 -16.41 -34.79
C ASN A 21 6.06 -16.13 -34.80
N GLN A 22 6.91 -17.16 -34.77
CA GLN A 22 8.37 -17.03 -34.66
C GLN A 22 9.03 -16.17 -35.76
N ASP A 23 8.41 -16.10 -36.94
CA ASP A 23 8.92 -15.32 -38.08
C ASP A 23 8.58 -13.83 -38.01
N GLN A 24 7.75 -13.41 -37.04
CA GLN A 24 7.23 -12.04 -36.95
C GLN A 24 8.04 -11.14 -36.00
N PHE A 25 8.93 -11.72 -35.17
CA PHE A 25 9.65 -10.99 -34.13
C PHE A 25 11.14 -11.33 -34.14
N TYR A 26 11.98 -10.33 -33.82
CA TYR A 26 13.44 -10.47 -33.83
C TYR A 26 14.06 -10.36 -32.42
N ASP A 27 13.27 -9.96 -31.43
CA ASP A 27 13.72 -9.73 -30.06
C ASP A 27 12.59 -9.96 -29.03
N ILE A 28 12.96 -10.36 -27.82
CA ILE A 28 12.08 -10.64 -26.69
C ILE A 28 11.31 -9.37 -26.26
N ALA A 29 11.93 -8.19 -26.37
CA ALA A 29 11.27 -6.93 -26.04
C ALA A 29 9.99 -6.66 -26.87
N GLN A 30 9.91 -7.21 -28.09
CA GLN A 30 8.69 -7.09 -28.92
C GLN A 30 7.57 -7.98 -28.39
N VAL A 31 7.92 -9.17 -27.88
CA VAL A 31 6.96 -10.10 -27.28
C VAL A 31 6.42 -9.51 -25.97
N GLU A 32 7.27 -8.94 -25.13
CA GLU A 32 6.86 -8.28 -23.88
C GLU A 32 5.82 -7.18 -24.12
N LEU A 33 5.99 -6.38 -25.19
CA LEU A 33 5.03 -5.34 -25.57
C LEU A 33 3.67 -5.90 -26.03
N MET A 34 3.64 -7.14 -26.54
CA MET A 34 2.43 -7.81 -27.01
C MET A 34 1.77 -8.69 -25.94
N MET A 35 2.36 -8.77 -24.74
CA MET A 35 1.85 -9.66 -23.71
C MET A 35 0.39 -9.41 -23.32
N PRO A 36 -0.08 -8.15 -23.23
CA PRO A 36 -1.49 -7.88 -22.99
C PRO A 36 -2.41 -8.47 -24.07
N GLU A 37 -2.07 -8.31 -25.35
CA GLU A 37 -2.89 -8.84 -26.46
C GLU A 37 -2.85 -10.37 -26.56
N ILE A 38 -1.71 -10.98 -26.23
CA ILE A 38 -1.56 -12.44 -26.20
C ILE A 38 -2.38 -13.02 -25.04
N PHE A 39 -2.34 -12.39 -23.87
CA PHE A 39 -3.17 -12.77 -22.74
C PHE A 39 -4.65 -12.62 -23.07
N GLU A 40 -5.06 -11.51 -23.69
CA GLU A 40 -6.44 -11.29 -24.13
C GLU A 40 -6.93 -12.37 -25.12
N GLN A 41 -6.05 -12.85 -26.02
CA GLN A 41 -6.37 -13.98 -26.90
C GLN A 41 -6.57 -15.27 -26.11
N PHE A 42 -5.67 -15.57 -25.17
CA PHE A 42 -5.79 -16.74 -24.29
C PHE A 42 -7.12 -16.74 -23.53
N THR A 43 -7.51 -15.59 -22.95
CA THR A 43 -8.71 -15.50 -22.11
C THR A 43 -10.02 -15.72 -22.88
N HIS A 44 -10.02 -15.45 -24.20
CA HIS A 44 -11.20 -15.57 -25.08
C HIS A 44 -11.15 -16.77 -26.03
N GLN A 45 -10.09 -17.60 -25.98
CA GLN A 45 -10.01 -18.81 -26.79
C GLN A 45 -10.69 -20.00 -26.09
N PRO A 46 -11.62 -20.72 -26.75
CA PRO A 46 -12.19 -21.94 -26.21
C PRO A 46 -11.12 -22.98 -25.86
N ALA A 47 -11.18 -23.51 -24.63
CA ALA A 47 -10.22 -24.45 -24.11
C ALA A 47 -10.84 -25.84 -23.91
N SER A 48 -10.17 -26.88 -24.39
CA SER A 48 -10.61 -28.27 -24.20
C SER A 48 -10.62 -28.68 -22.73
N TRP A 49 -9.68 -28.17 -21.93
CA TRP A 49 -9.60 -28.36 -20.48
C TRP A 49 -10.71 -27.63 -19.70
N LEU A 50 -11.47 -26.75 -20.36
CA LEU A 50 -12.70 -26.12 -19.86
C LEU A 50 -13.97 -26.66 -20.55
N ASN A 51 -13.91 -27.86 -21.14
CA ASN A 51 -15.02 -28.44 -21.92
C ASN A 51 -15.52 -27.53 -23.05
N GLY A 52 -14.62 -26.76 -23.67
CA GLY A 52 -14.92 -25.84 -24.76
C GLY A 52 -15.38 -24.45 -24.34
N GLN A 53 -15.39 -24.13 -23.03
CA GLN A 53 -15.56 -22.74 -22.56
C GLN A 53 -14.25 -21.96 -22.70
N THR A 54 -14.34 -20.64 -22.71
CA THR A 54 -13.18 -19.75 -22.62
C THR A 54 -12.76 -19.59 -21.15
N PRO A 55 -11.48 -19.28 -20.84
CA PRO A 55 -11.06 -18.92 -19.49
C PRO A 55 -11.88 -17.77 -18.88
N PHE A 56 -12.26 -16.78 -19.69
CA PHE A 56 -13.12 -15.68 -19.26
C PHE A 56 -14.53 -16.17 -18.85
N ASP A 57 -15.21 -16.93 -19.73
CA ASP A 57 -16.56 -17.45 -19.46
C ASP A 57 -16.61 -18.38 -18.24
N TYR A 58 -15.51 -19.09 -17.97
CA TYR A 58 -15.41 -20.01 -16.83
C TYR A 58 -15.65 -19.32 -15.49
N PHE A 59 -15.17 -18.08 -15.30
CA PHE A 59 -15.42 -17.29 -14.10
C PHE A 59 -16.71 -16.47 -14.20
N GLU A 60 -17.07 -15.97 -15.38
CA GLU A 60 -18.29 -15.17 -15.59
C GLU A 60 -19.58 -15.91 -15.25
N GLN A 61 -19.63 -17.23 -15.42
CA GLN A 61 -20.79 -18.03 -15.04
C GLN A 61 -21.04 -18.06 -13.53
N ILE A 62 -20.03 -17.75 -12.69
CA ILE A 62 -20.18 -17.68 -11.25
C ILE A 62 -20.71 -16.29 -10.89
N THR A 63 -21.92 -16.27 -10.34
CA THR A 63 -22.66 -15.03 -10.06
C THR A 63 -22.76 -14.71 -8.59
N GLN A 64 -22.56 -15.68 -7.71
CA GLN A 64 -22.63 -15.49 -6.27
C GLN A 64 -21.28 -15.00 -5.74
N PRO A 65 -21.22 -13.81 -5.09
CA PRO A 65 -19.96 -13.28 -4.57
C PRO A 65 -19.30 -14.20 -3.53
N GLU A 66 -20.08 -14.84 -2.66
CA GLU A 66 -19.58 -15.80 -1.68
C GLU A 66 -18.89 -17.02 -2.32
N GLU A 67 -19.36 -17.48 -3.48
CA GLU A 67 -18.74 -18.60 -4.20
C GLU A 67 -17.39 -18.20 -4.80
N LEU A 68 -17.29 -16.99 -5.37
CA LEU A 68 -16.03 -16.46 -5.92
C LEU A 68 -15.00 -16.19 -4.83
N VAL A 69 -15.41 -15.58 -3.72
CA VAL A 69 -14.53 -15.29 -2.57
C VAL A 69 -14.05 -16.60 -1.91
N ALA A 70 -14.93 -17.61 -1.80
CA ALA A 70 -14.54 -18.94 -1.35
C ALA A 70 -13.55 -19.61 -2.31
N LEU A 71 -13.77 -19.50 -3.62
CA LEU A 71 -12.85 -20.03 -4.63
C LEU A 71 -11.47 -19.37 -4.54
N MET A 72 -11.42 -18.04 -4.40
CA MET A 72 -10.19 -17.27 -4.21
C MET A 72 -9.40 -17.77 -2.99
N LYS A 73 -10.12 -17.95 -1.86
CA LYS A 73 -9.54 -18.51 -0.65
C LYS A 73 -9.00 -19.93 -0.87
N ASP A 74 -9.72 -20.77 -1.61
CA ASP A 74 -9.28 -22.14 -1.90
C ASP A 74 -7.98 -22.15 -2.72
N TYR A 75 -7.82 -21.25 -3.70
CA TYR A 75 -6.58 -21.08 -4.47
C TYR A 75 -5.38 -20.77 -3.58
N LEU A 76 -5.52 -19.79 -2.68
CA LEU A 76 -4.46 -19.41 -1.74
C LEU A 76 -4.12 -20.56 -0.78
N ASN A 77 -5.13 -21.20 -0.20
CA ASN A 77 -4.93 -22.30 0.75
C ASN A 77 -4.26 -23.53 0.11
N GLN A 78 -4.54 -23.80 -1.17
CA GLN A 78 -3.96 -24.93 -1.89
C GLN A 78 -2.65 -24.58 -2.60
N GLN A 79 -2.16 -23.34 -2.47
CA GLN A 79 -0.93 -22.85 -3.11
C GLN A 79 -0.94 -23.06 -4.63
N VAL A 80 -2.11 -22.95 -5.24
CA VAL A 80 -2.25 -22.90 -6.70
C VAL A 80 -2.21 -21.43 -7.11
N PRO A 81 -1.48 -21.06 -8.18
CA PRO A 81 -1.44 -19.68 -8.65
C PRO A 81 -2.85 -19.10 -8.79
N LEU A 82 -3.08 -17.96 -8.13
CA LEU A 82 -4.39 -17.33 -8.07
C LEU A 82 -4.71 -16.65 -9.41
N PRO A 83 -5.75 -17.09 -10.15
CA PRO A 83 -6.00 -16.57 -11.48
C PRO A 83 -6.43 -15.10 -11.44
N GLU A 84 -5.79 -14.25 -12.24
CA GLU A 84 -6.18 -12.83 -12.36
C GLU A 84 -7.64 -12.68 -12.79
N LEU A 85 -8.13 -13.56 -13.66
CA LEU A 85 -9.54 -13.60 -14.10
C LEU A 85 -10.52 -13.76 -12.94
N LEU A 86 -10.15 -14.49 -11.88
CA LEU A 86 -10.98 -14.63 -10.68
C LEU A 86 -11.05 -13.30 -9.91
N LEU A 87 -9.93 -12.60 -9.78
CA LEU A 87 -9.87 -11.29 -9.13
C LEU A 87 -10.65 -10.25 -9.91
N LEU A 88 -10.48 -10.20 -11.23
CA LEU A 88 -11.24 -9.34 -12.14
C LEU A 88 -12.73 -9.61 -12.05
N ARG A 89 -13.12 -10.89 -11.93
CA ARG A 89 -14.52 -11.26 -11.74
C ARG A 89 -15.09 -10.74 -10.42
N ILE A 90 -14.36 -10.93 -9.31
CA ILE A 90 -14.78 -10.41 -7.99
C ILE A 90 -14.90 -8.88 -8.04
N ALA A 91 -13.90 -8.19 -8.58
CA ALA A 91 -13.93 -6.73 -8.73
C ALA A 91 -15.08 -6.26 -9.64
N GLY A 92 -15.36 -7.00 -10.71
CA GLY A 92 -16.45 -6.72 -11.66
C GLY A 92 -17.85 -6.82 -11.04
N LEU A 93 -18.04 -7.55 -9.94
CA LEU A 93 -19.28 -7.54 -9.17
C LEU A 93 -19.50 -6.23 -8.40
N GLY A 94 -18.44 -5.43 -8.21
CA GLY A 94 -18.47 -4.20 -7.43
C GLY A 94 -18.94 -4.44 -5.99
N LEU A 95 -19.77 -3.52 -5.48
CA LEU A 95 -20.28 -3.58 -4.10
C LEU A 95 -21.12 -4.82 -3.77
N GLN A 96 -21.51 -5.64 -4.75
CA GLN A 96 -22.17 -6.92 -4.46
C GLN A 96 -21.21 -7.89 -3.74
N ALA A 97 -19.90 -7.78 -3.97
CA ALA A 97 -18.89 -8.59 -3.28
C ALA A 97 -18.49 -8.06 -1.90
N GLU A 98 -18.95 -6.86 -1.53
CA GLU A 98 -18.48 -6.15 -0.33
C GLU A 98 -18.68 -6.97 0.95
N GLU A 99 -19.87 -7.55 1.15
CA GLU A 99 -20.18 -8.32 2.36
C GLU A 99 -19.27 -9.54 2.51
N SER A 100 -19.15 -10.35 1.46
CA SER A 100 -18.29 -11.54 1.45
C SER A 100 -16.81 -11.21 1.69
N LEU A 101 -16.32 -10.11 1.12
CA LEU A 101 -14.94 -9.64 1.32
C LEU A 101 -14.73 -9.12 2.75
N CYS A 102 -15.67 -8.34 3.29
CA CYS A 102 -15.62 -7.86 4.67
C CYS A 102 -15.63 -9.01 5.68
N ASP A 103 -16.49 -10.01 5.48
CA ASP A 103 -16.58 -11.18 6.35
C ASP A 103 -15.28 -11.99 6.35
N LEU A 104 -14.68 -12.20 5.17
CA LEU A 104 -13.41 -12.90 5.06
C LEU A 104 -12.25 -12.09 5.67
N LEU A 105 -12.23 -10.77 5.47
CA LEU A 105 -11.24 -9.86 6.05
C LEU A 105 -11.28 -9.84 7.58
N LEU A 106 -12.48 -9.91 8.18
CA LEU A 106 -12.68 -9.86 9.62
C LEU A 106 -12.47 -11.22 10.31
N ASP A 107 -12.34 -12.30 9.54
CA ASP A 107 -12.06 -13.62 10.11
C ASP A 107 -10.60 -13.73 10.55
N ALA A 108 -10.37 -13.57 11.86
CA ALA A 108 -9.04 -13.63 12.47
C ALA A 108 -8.36 -15.00 12.39
N ARG A 109 -9.06 -16.05 11.90
CA ARG A 109 -8.47 -17.37 11.64
C ARG A 109 -7.72 -17.42 10.31
N GLU A 110 -8.00 -16.47 9.41
CA GLU A 110 -7.40 -16.41 8.08
C GLU A 110 -6.01 -15.79 8.12
N GLY A 111 -5.15 -16.26 7.21
CA GLY A 111 -3.79 -15.75 7.07
C GLY A 111 -3.76 -14.29 6.61
N VAL A 112 -2.66 -13.60 6.94
CA VAL A 112 -2.44 -12.20 6.57
C VAL A 112 -2.56 -11.97 5.06
N GLU A 113 -2.03 -12.87 4.24
CA GLU A 113 -2.10 -12.78 2.76
C GLU A 113 -3.53 -12.71 2.23
N ILE A 114 -4.42 -13.61 2.69
CA ILE A 114 -5.84 -13.62 2.30
C ILE A 114 -6.50 -12.30 2.70
N ARG A 115 -6.22 -11.84 3.92
CA ARG A 115 -6.82 -10.63 4.49
C ARG A 115 -6.33 -9.37 3.76
N MET A 116 -5.05 -9.29 3.41
CA MET A 116 -4.51 -8.19 2.58
C MET A 116 -5.15 -8.17 1.19
N LEU A 117 -5.36 -9.34 0.56
CA LEU A 117 -6.06 -9.42 -0.72
C LEU A 117 -7.50 -8.93 -0.62
N CYS A 118 -8.21 -9.22 0.48
CA CYS A 118 -9.54 -8.66 0.71
C CYS A 118 -9.52 -7.13 0.81
N ILE A 119 -8.53 -6.53 1.49
CA ILE A 119 -8.38 -5.06 1.55
C ILE A 119 -8.20 -4.50 0.13
N ARG A 120 -7.32 -5.11 -0.68
CA ARG A 120 -7.09 -4.69 -2.06
C ARG A 120 -8.37 -4.75 -2.88
N LEU A 121 -9.10 -5.86 -2.84
CA LEU A 121 -10.34 -6.01 -3.59
C LEU A 121 -11.44 -5.06 -3.10
N LEU A 122 -11.49 -4.77 -1.79
CA LEU A 122 -12.40 -3.75 -1.25
C LEU A 122 -12.07 -2.36 -1.80
N ASN A 123 -10.79 -2.02 -1.97
CA ASN A 123 -10.37 -0.77 -2.61
C ASN A 123 -10.72 -0.76 -4.10
N ASP A 124 -10.48 -1.86 -4.83
CA ASP A 124 -10.78 -1.99 -6.25
C ASP A 124 -12.29 -1.80 -6.55
N ILE A 125 -13.16 -2.25 -5.65
CA ILE A 125 -14.63 -2.03 -5.76
C ILE A 125 -15.09 -0.69 -5.18
N GLY A 126 -14.19 0.15 -4.67
CA GLY A 126 -14.49 1.44 -4.06
C GLY A 126 -15.26 1.36 -2.74
N SER A 127 -15.12 0.25 -1.99
CA SER A 127 -15.77 0.08 -0.69
C SER A 127 -15.12 0.97 0.37
N LYS A 128 -15.97 1.62 1.17
CA LYS A 128 -15.58 2.38 2.36
C LYS A 128 -16.05 1.76 3.66
N ARG A 129 -16.69 0.59 3.58
CA ARG A 129 -17.33 -0.08 4.72
C ARG A 129 -16.36 -0.37 5.86
N MET A 130 -15.10 -0.60 5.53
CA MET A 130 -14.05 -0.95 6.48
C MET A 130 -13.30 0.27 7.06
N MET A 131 -13.63 1.51 6.68
CA MET A 131 -12.93 2.72 7.12
C MET A 131 -12.69 2.77 8.63
N HIS A 132 -13.75 2.64 9.43
CA HIS A 132 -13.61 2.66 10.89
C HIS A 132 -12.80 1.48 11.44
N THR A 133 -12.87 0.32 10.78
CA THR A 133 -12.04 -0.84 11.14
C THR A 133 -10.57 -0.55 10.88
N TYR A 134 -10.23 0.02 9.72
CA TYR A 134 -8.86 0.39 9.36
C TYR A 134 -8.29 1.43 10.31
N ILE A 135 -9.08 2.44 10.68
CA ILE A 135 -8.69 3.44 11.69
C ILE A 135 -8.47 2.78 13.04
N ASN A 136 -9.35 1.85 13.45
CA ASN A 136 -9.19 1.12 14.70
C ASN A 136 -7.95 0.24 14.72
N TRP A 137 -7.55 -0.34 13.58
CA TRP A 137 -6.27 -1.07 13.47
C TRP A 137 -5.07 -0.15 13.68
N GLN A 138 -5.14 1.13 13.30
CA GLN A 138 -4.06 2.08 13.59
C GLN A 138 -3.96 2.40 15.08
N ARG A 139 -5.07 2.53 15.81
CA ARG A 139 -5.07 3.07 17.19
C ARG A 139 -4.13 2.35 18.16
N ALA A 140 -4.00 1.03 18.05
CA ALA A 140 -3.22 0.21 18.98
C ALA A 140 -2.20 -0.68 18.25
N ARG A 141 -1.78 -0.30 17.04
CA ARG A 141 -0.86 -1.08 16.23
C ARG A 141 0.51 -1.23 16.89
N GLU A 142 1.18 -2.31 16.50
CA GLU A 142 2.61 -2.50 16.77
C GLU A 142 3.45 -1.84 15.66
N ASP A 143 4.77 -1.75 15.88
CA ASP A 143 5.71 -1.18 14.92
C ASP A 143 5.75 -1.94 13.59
N ARG A 144 5.43 -3.25 13.61
CA ARG A 144 5.32 -4.10 12.43
C ARG A 144 3.93 -4.73 12.40
N ASP A 145 3.07 -4.23 11.53
CA ASP A 145 1.71 -4.71 11.38
C ASP A 145 1.30 -4.54 9.91
N ASP A 146 1.52 -5.60 9.13
CA ASP A 146 1.29 -5.60 7.67
C ASP A 146 -0.17 -5.25 7.32
N LEU A 147 -1.13 -5.65 8.15
CA LEU A 147 -2.54 -5.33 7.93
C LEU A 147 -2.83 -3.87 8.26
N ALA A 148 -2.26 -3.34 9.34
CA ALA A 148 -2.37 -1.92 9.64
C ALA A 148 -1.73 -1.08 8.53
N ASP A 149 -0.54 -1.42 8.05
CA ASP A 149 0.14 -0.70 6.97
C ASP A 149 -0.70 -0.68 5.68
N PHE A 150 -1.17 -1.85 5.25
CA PHE A 150 -1.97 -1.95 4.03
C PHE A 150 -3.33 -1.24 4.16
N SER A 151 -3.93 -1.28 5.35
CA SER A 151 -5.17 -0.54 5.63
C SER A 151 -4.97 0.97 5.72
N LEU A 152 -3.76 1.45 6.05
CA LEU A 152 -3.43 2.87 6.10
C LEU A 152 -3.35 3.47 4.69
N GLU A 153 -2.77 2.74 3.72
CA GLU A 153 -2.82 3.11 2.30
C GLU A 153 -4.27 3.26 1.83
N SER A 154 -5.13 2.33 2.24
CA SER A 154 -6.57 2.39 1.94
C SER A 154 -7.25 3.63 2.53
N LEU A 155 -6.83 4.07 3.72
CA LEU A 155 -7.32 5.31 4.33
C LEU A 155 -6.81 6.56 3.60
N GLU A 156 -5.58 6.53 3.08
CA GLU A 156 -5.03 7.61 2.24
C GLU A 156 -5.86 7.74 0.94
N ASP A 157 -6.17 6.61 0.28
CA ASP A 157 -7.00 6.57 -0.93
C ASP A 157 -8.44 7.07 -0.70
N MET A 158 -8.99 6.85 0.49
CA MET A 158 -10.32 7.37 0.87
C MET A 158 -10.37 8.89 1.00
N GLY A 159 -9.21 9.56 1.13
CA GLY A 159 -9.12 11.01 1.04
C GLY A 159 -9.81 11.77 2.18
N ASP A 160 -10.42 12.90 1.82
CA ASP A 160 -11.14 13.81 2.74
C ASP A 160 -12.23 13.12 3.57
N GLU A 161 -12.78 11.99 3.10
CA GLU A 161 -13.84 11.26 3.82
C GLU A 161 -13.32 10.52 5.06
N ALA A 162 -12.08 10.01 5.02
CA ALA A 162 -11.45 9.34 6.16
C ALA A 162 -10.84 10.34 7.15
N MET A 163 -10.43 11.52 6.66
CA MET A 163 -9.74 12.56 7.42
C MET A 163 -10.39 12.89 8.79
N PRO A 164 -11.68 13.24 8.91
CA PRO A 164 -12.25 13.63 10.20
C PRO A 164 -12.21 12.50 11.23
N TYR A 165 -12.34 11.24 10.79
CA TYR A 165 -12.30 10.09 11.67
C TYR A 165 -10.86 9.71 12.07
N MET A 166 -9.88 9.93 11.19
CA MET A 166 -8.47 9.78 11.54
C MET A 166 -8.06 10.81 12.59
N LEU A 167 -8.55 12.06 12.49
CA LEU A 167 -8.31 13.10 13.49
C LEU A 167 -8.87 12.71 14.86
N GLU A 168 -10.13 12.24 14.90
CA GLU A 168 -10.76 11.78 16.13
C GLU A 168 -9.96 10.65 16.80
N ALA A 169 -9.38 9.75 16.00
CA ALA A 169 -8.61 8.61 16.50
C ALA A 169 -7.25 8.98 17.13
N LEU A 170 -6.71 10.19 16.90
CA LEU A 170 -5.40 10.60 17.44
C LEU A 170 -5.36 10.66 18.97
N GLU A 171 -6.50 10.98 19.60
CA GLU A 171 -6.62 11.14 21.06
C GLU A 171 -6.35 9.83 21.80
N ASP A 172 -6.88 8.74 21.26
CA ASP A 172 -6.81 7.41 21.87
C ASP A 172 -5.71 6.51 21.28
N ALA A 173 -4.99 6.98 20.24
CA ALA A 173 -3.93 6.20 19.61
C ALA A 173 -2.66 6.13 20.48
N ASN A 174 -2.00 4.97 20.47
CA ASN A 174 -0.62 4.84 20.97
C ASN A 174 0.35 5.63 20.06
N ASP A 175 1.62 5.78 20.44
CA ASP A 175 2.53 6.66 19.69
C ASP A 175 2.80 6.15 18.26
N THR A 176 2.98 4.83 18.05
CA THR A 176 3.12 4.22 16.73
C THR A 176 1.88 4.45 15.84
N GLY A 177 0.69 4.25 16.39
CA GLY A 177 -0.59 4.48 15.72
C GLY A 177 -0.83 5.94 15.41
N ARG A 178 -0.46 6.83 16.32
CA ARG A 178 -0.54 8.27 16.14
C ARG A 178 0.41 8.72 15.03
N GLU A 179 1.65 8.23 15.00
CA GLU A 179 2.60 8.49 13.92
C GLU A 179 2.04 8.03 12.56
N ALA A 180 1.49 6.81 12.50
CA ALA A 180 0.88 6.27 11.29
C ALA A 180 -0.27 7.15 10.77
N LEU A 181 -1.23 7.52 11.63
CA LEU A 181 -2.33 8.41 11.25
C LEU A 181 -1.82 9.80 10.82
N LEU A 182 -0.84 10.36 11.54
CA LEU A 182 -0.24 11.65 11.22
C LEU A 182 0.53 11.64 9.90
N SER A 183 1.10 10.50 9.50
CA SER A 183 1.75 10.36 8.20
C SER A 183 0.78 10.71 7.06
N VAL A 184 -0.49 10.29 7.16
CA VAL A 184 -1.57 10.63 6.21
C VAL A 184 -2.08 12.04 6.47
N LEU A 185 -2.43 12.37 7.72
CA LEU A 185 -3.04 13.65 8.09
C LEU A 185 -2.17 14.88 7.83
N SER A 186 -0.84 14.72 7.79
CA SER A 186 0.10 15.77 7.39
C SER A 186 -0.14 16.32 5.97
N ARG A 187 -0.88 15.62 5.12
CA ARG A 187 -1.30 16.07 3.77
C ARG A 187 -2.53 16.98 3.81
N TYR A 188 -3.17 17.14 4.96
CA TYR A 188 -4.39 17.90 5.16
C TYR A 188 -4.10 19.13 6.05
N PRO A 189 -3.62 20.24 5.46
CA PRO A 189 -3.37 21.47 6.21
C PRO A 189 -4.67 22.10 6.70
N GLY A 190 -4.57 22.97 7.70
CA GLY A 190 -5.73 23.71 8.25
C GLY A 190 -6.40 23.06 9.46
N HIS A 191 -5.80 21.99 9.98
CA HIS A 191 -6.23 21.26 11.18
C HIS A 191 -5.22 21.48 12.32
N PRO A 192 -5.48 22.43 13.25
CA PRO A 192 -4.56 22.76 14.33
C PRO A 192 -4.16 21.56 15.18
N GLU A 193 -5.10 20.64 15.41
CA GLU A 193 -4.89 19.39 16.13
C GLU A 193 -3.78 18.51 15.51
N THR A 194 -3.66 18.45 14.18
CA THR A 194 -2.59 17.69 13.50
C THR A 194 -1.22 18.23 13.87
N TYR A 195 -1.07 19.55 13.92
CA TYR A 195 0.17 20.20 14.34
C TYR A 195 0.48 19.87 15.81
N ASP A 196 -0.49 20.01 16.71
CA ASP A 196 -0.30 19.78 18.14
C ASP A 196 0.14 18.33 18.43
N HIS A 197 -0.47 17.36 17.75
CA HIS A 197 -0.08 15.96 17.86
C HIS A 197 1.31 15.67 17.23
N LEU A 198 1.66 16.28 16.10
CA LEU A 198 2.99 16.14 15.50
C LEU A 198 4.09 16.70 16.42
N ILE A 199 3.89 17.90 16.98
CA ILE A 199 4.87 18.50 17.91
C ILE A 199 5.03 17.62 19.15
N ARG A 200 3.94 17.11 19.71
CA ARG A 200 4.00 16.18 20.85
C ARG A 200 4.85 14.95 20.53
N LEU A 201 4.68 14.32 19.37
CA LEU A 201 5.51 13.18 18.97
C LEU A 201 6.97 13.58 18.73
N PHE A 202 7.19 14.73 18.08
CA PHE A 202 8.52 15.24 17.77
C PHE A 202 9.35 15.53 19.03
N ASP A 203 8.70 15.90 20.14
CA ASP A 203 9.34 16.04 21.45
C ASP A 203 9.51 14.70 22.18
N ALA A 204 8.55 13.79 22.05
CA ALA A 204 8.54 12.53 22.78
C ALA A 204 9.48 11.45 22.18
N LEU A 205 9.75 11.52 20.87
CA LEU A 205 10.46 10.48 20.11
C LEU A 205 11.67 11.06 19.35
N PRO A 206 12.80 11.33 20.03
CA PRO A 206 14.02 11.86 19.41
C PRO A 206 14.51 11.02 18.22
N GLU A 207 14.38 9.69 18.31
CA GLU A 207 14.79 8.75 17.26
C GLU A 207 13.91 8.79 16.00
N ARG A 208 12.74 9.43 16.07
CA ARG A 208 11.81 9.61 14.94
C ARG A 208 11.84 11.03 14.36
N GLN A 209 12.71 11.91 14.86
CA GLN A 209 12.71 13.33 14.49
C GLN A 209 12.83 13.57 12.97
N ALA A 210 13.67 12.82 12.26
CA ALA A 210 13.84 12.97 10.82
C ALA A 210 12.51 12.78 10.05
N ILE A 211 11.78 11.71 10.35
CA ILE A 211 10.49 11.40 9.70
C ILE A 211 9.43 12.43 10.10
N LEU A 212 9.35 12.76 11.39
CA LEU A 212 8.39 13.73 11.91
C LEU A 212 8.65 15.16 11.39
N ALA A 213 9.91 15.52 11.14
CA ALA A 213 10.27 16.77 10.48
C ALA A 213 9.71 16.83 9.05
N ALA A 214 9.81 15.74 8.29
CA ALA A 214 9.19 15.65 6.96
C ALA A 214 7.66 15.80 7.03
N TYR A 215 7.02 15.32 8.09
CA TYR A 215 5.57 15.47 8.27
C TYR A 215 5.19 16.92 8.60
N LEU A 216 5.96 17.59 9.47
CA LEU A 216 5.80 19.01 9.78
C LEU A 216 6.00 19.89 8.54
N ALA A 217 7.01 19.58 7.72
CA ALA A 217 7.24 20.26 6.44
C ALA A 217 6.06 20.10 5.48
N ARG A 218 5.54 18.88 5.37
CA ARG A 218 4.39 18.56 4.51
C ARG A 218 3.12 19.27 4.97
N LEU A 219 2.91 19.38 6.28
CA LEU A 219 1.79 20.12 6.85
C LEU A 219 1.86 21.63 6.51
N GLY A 220 3.07 22.18 6.35
CA GLY A 220 3.27 23.55 5.92
C GLY A 220 3.03 24.59 7.02
N ASP A 221 3.06 24.19 8.30
CA ASP A 221 2.81 25.09 9.43
C ASP A 221 4.13 25.70 9.95
N GLU A 222 4.35 26.98 9.62
CA GLU A 222 5.56 27.74 9.98
C GLU A 222 5.81 27.81 11.50
N ARG A 223 4.80 27.53 12.34
CA ARG A 223 4.98 27.45 13.80
C ARG A 223 6.02 26.38 14.19
N ALA A 224 6.30 25.41 13.33
CA ALA A 224 7.33 24.39 13.56
C ALA A 224 8.76 24.93 13.45
N LEU A 225 8.99 26.05 12.74
CA LEU A 225 10.33 26.56 12.42
C LEU A 225 11.25 26.74 13.64
N PRO A 226 10.83 27.39 14.75
CA PRO A 226 11.72 27.58 15.89
C PRO A 226 12.20 26.25 16.48
N LEU A 227 11.31 25.27 16.58
CA LEU A 227 11.62 23.95 17.14
C LEU A 227 12.53 23.15 16.21
N LEU A 228 12.24 23.15 14.90
CA LEU A 228 13.09 22.49 13.90
C LEU A 228 14.50 23.09 13.89
N MET A 229 14.61 24.43 13.97
CA MET A 229 15.90 25.13 14.05
C MET A 229 16.66 24.79 15.33
N GLU A 230 15.97 24.69 16.47
CA GLU A 230 16.56 24.27 17.75
C GLU A 230 17.12 22.85 17.63
N ARG A 231 16.34 21.88 17.13
CA ARG A 231 16.80 20.50 16.92
C ARG A 231 17.94 20.40 15.93
N ALA A 232 17.89 21.17 14.86
CA ALA A 232 18.97 21.21 13.88
C ALA A 232 20.31 21.66 14.51
N GLN A 233 20.33 22.34 15.65
CA GLN A 233 21.54 22.78 16.37
C GLN A 233 21.99 21.81 17.47
N GLU A 234 21.26 20.72 17.74
CA GLU A 234 21.60 19.81 18.85
C GLU A 234 22.98 19.17 18.69
N GLU A 235 23.79 19.25 19.74
CA GLU A 235 25.08 18.58 19.78
C GLU A 235 24.90 17.07 19.63
N GLY A 236 25.69 16.43 18.76
CA GLY A 236 25.60 14.99 18.49
C GLY A 236 24.51 14.56 17.51
N LEU A 237 23.70 15.48 16.97
CA LEU A 237 22.81 15.19 15.83
C LEU A 237 23.64 14.69 14.64
N LYS A 238 23.20 13.58 14.05
CA LYS A 238 23.84 12.96 12.89
C LYS A 238 23.52 13.70 11.60
N TYR A 239 24.39 13.54 10.61
CA TYR A 239 24.24 14.18 9.30
C TYR A 239 22.92 13.82 8.61
N LEU A 240 22.54 12.54 8.62
CA LEU A 240 21.31 12.08 7.97
C LEU A 240 20.05 12.67 8.64
N ASP A 241 20.02 12.81 9.96
CA ASP A 241 18.90 13.45 10.65
C ASP A 241 18.88 14.97 10.40
N TYR A 242 20.06 15.59 10.35
CA TYR A 242 20.21 17.02 10.05
C TYR A 242 19.71 17.39 8.65
N ILE A 243 19.97 16.58 7.62
CA ILE A 243 19.51 16.91 6.26
C ILE A 243 17.98 16.91 6.16
N GLU A 244 17.29 16.05 6.90
CA GLU A 244 15.82 16.02 6.94
C GLU A 244 15.26 17.23 7.69
N LEU A 245 15.86 17.60 8.83
CA LEU A 245 15.52 18.83 9.56
C LEU A 245 15.77 20.07 8.71
N ARG A 246 16.90 20.12 8.01
CA ARG A 246 17.23 21.20 7.07
C ARG A 246 16.21 21.30 5.95
N ALA A 247 15.87 20.17 5.30
CA ALA A 247 14.87 20.14 4.24
C ALA A 247 13.51 20.64 4.75
N ALA A 248 13.12 20.26 5.96
CA ALA A 248 11.90 20.73 6.59
C ALA A 248 11.92 22.25 6.87
N ILE A 249 13.02 22.78 7.42
CA ILE A 249 13.18 24.21 7.68
C ILE A 249 13.09 25.01 6.37
N GLU A 250 13.82 24.58 5.34
CA GLU A 250 13.84 25.25 4.03
C GLU A 250 12.46 25.19 3.34
N ALA A 251 11.75 24.06 3.43
CA ALA A 251 10.40 23.90 2.89
C ALA A 251 9.38 24.84 3.55
N LEU A 252 9.57 25.14 4.84
CA LEU A 252 8.77 26.12 5.59
C LEU A 252 9.27 27.57 5.42
N GLY A 253 10.25 27.82 4.54
CA GLY A 253 10.77 29.16 4.25
C GLY A 253 11.81 29.69 5.25
N GLY A 254 12.31 28.84 6.16
CA GLY A 254 13.38 29.17 7.08
C GLY A 254 14.78 29.01 6.49
N GLU A 255 15.78 29.54 7.19
CA GLU A 255 17.19 29.32 6.89
C GLU A 255 17.79 28.35 7.91
N ALA A 256 18.20 27.17 7.46
CA ALA A 256 18.75 26.14 8.35
C ALA A 256 20.12 26.58 8.91
N PRO A 257 20.40 26.29 10.20
CA PRO A 257 21.66 26.66 10.83
C PRO A 257 22.84 25.90 10.24
N ALA A 258 23.92 26.60 9.89
CA ALA A 258 25.11 25.98 9.34
C ALA A 258 25.79 25.03 10.36
N ARG A 259 26.15 23.82 9.91
CA ARG A 259 26.83 22.80 10.72
C ARG A 259 27.94 22.09 9.96
N THR A 260 28.89 21.56 10.72
CA THR A 260 29.99 20.70 10.25
C THR A 260 29.82 19.30 10.80
N PHE A 261 30.11 18.29 9.98
CA PHE A 261 29.94 16.87 10.31
C PHE A 261 31.24 16.09 10.09
N ASP A 262 32.38 16.77 10.23
CA ASP A 262 33.72 16.22 9.95
C ASP A 262 34.10 15.04 10.86
N GLU A 263 33.40 14.86 11.99
CA GLU A 263 33.59 13.76 12.93
C GLU A 263 32.45 12.71 12.87
N ASP A 264 31.54 12.81 11.89
CA ASP A 264 30.41 11.89 11.71
C ASP A 264 30.77 10.77 10.70
N PRO A 265 30.83 9.50 11.15
CA PRO A 265 31.13 8.37 10.27
C PRO A 265 30.10 8.17 9.14
N GLU A 266 28.84 8.55 9.36
CA GLU A 266 27.78 8.45 8.34
C GLU A 266 27.99 9.48 7.23
N TYR A 267 28.47 10.68 7.59
CA TYR A 267 28.85 11.72 6.63
C TYR A 267 30.05 11.27 5.79
N GLU A 268 31.10 10.73 6.42
CA GLU A 268 32.28 10.22 5.70
C GLU A 268 31.90 9.07 4.74
N ALA A 269 31.08 8.13 5.20
CA ALA A 269 30.62 7.01 4.38
C ALA A 269 29.78 7.48 3.17
N PHE A 270 28.87 8.44 3.39
CA PHE A 270 28.01 8.96 2.33
C PHE A 270 28.80 9.67 1.22
N PHE A 271 29.84 10.41 1.58
CA PHE A 271 30.68 11.13 0.62
C PHE A 271 31.93 10.35 0.17
N GLY A 272 32.12 9.11 0.62
CA GLY A 272 33.27 8.27 0.25
C GLY A 272 34.61 8.87 0.70
N LEU A 273 34.64 9.51 1.88
CA LEU A 273 35.83 10.16 2.45
C LEU A 273 36.75 9.18 3.21
N ASN A 274 36.43 7.88 3.15
CA ASN A 274 37.16 6.77 3.79
C ASN A 274 38.02 5.96 2.82
#